data_AF-A0A7K5KQ16-F1
#
_entry.id   AF-A0A7K5KQ16-F1
#
_cell.length_a   1.000
_cell.length_b   1.000
_cell.length_c   1.000
_cell.angle_alpha   90.00
_cell.angle_beta   90.00
_cell.angle_gamma   90.00
#
_symmetry.space_group_name_H-M   'P 1'
#
loop_
_entity.id
_entity.type
_entity.pdbx_description
1 polymer ?
#
loop_
_entity_poly.entity_id
_entity_poly.type
_entity_poly.pdbx_seq_one_letter_code
_entity_poly.pdbx_strand_id
1 'polypeptide(L)'
;GPDGGQDTSFRWQCVEQPVGKLLFRRFLEGTPEFAAAGALWAELEAFERCEEAERAEAAKKLQGRFFTAGGAEHCGFLSSAATAAPAG
;
A
#
# COMPACT_ATOMS: atom_id res chain seq x y z
N GLY A 1 -17.11 -0.88 -30.16
CA GLY A 1 -18.50 -1.33 -30.41
C GLY A 1 -19.37 -0.89 -29.26
N PRO A 2 -20.68 -0.68 -29.46
CA PRO A 2 -21.61 -0.35 -28.38
C PRO A 2 -22.00 -1.64 -27.66
N ASP A 3 -21.06 -2.16 -26.86
CA ASP A 3 -21.37 -3.05 -25.75
C ASP A 3 -20.79 -2.36 -24.52
N GLY A 4 -21.60 -2.18 -23.48
CA GLY A 4 -21.20 -1.61 -22.20
C GLY A 4 -20.25 -2.54 -21.43
N GLY A 5 -19.09 -2.83 -22.02
CA GLY A 5 -18.05 -3.69 -21.46
C GLY A 5 -17.44 -3.02 -20.25
N GLN A 6 -17.62 -3.64 -19.08
CA GLN A 6 -16.95 -3.23 -17.86
C GLN A 6 -15.44 -3.25 -18.09
N ASP A 7 -14.75 -2.15 -17.78
CA ASP A 7 -13.29 -2.10 -17.79
C ASP A 7 -12.78 -3.14 -16.78
N THR A 8 -12.06 -4.15 -17.29
CA THR A 8 -11.55 -5.25 -16.46
C THR A 8 -10.13 -4.99 -15.94
N SER A 9 -9.58 -3.79 -16.13
CA SER A 9 -8.25 -3.47 -15.62
C SER A 9 -8.20 -3.52 -14.09
N PHE A 10 -7.05 -3.94 -13.56
CA PHE A 10 -6.82 -3.97 -12.12
C PHE A 10 -6.99 -2.58 -11.50
N ARG A 11 -6.49 -1.54 -12.18
CA ARG A 11 -6.59 -0.15 -11.71
C ARG A 11 -8.05 0.26 -11.54
N TRP A 12 -8.88 0.02 -12.55
CA TRP A 12 -10.31 0.34 -12.46
C TRP A 12 -10.99 -0.48 -11.34
N GLN A 13 -10.87 -1.80 -11.38
CA GLN A 13 -11.60 -2.69 -10.48
C GLN A 13 -11.13 -2.59 -9.02
N CYS A 14 -9.84 -2.50 -8.75
CA CYS A 14 -9.27 -2.69 -7.41
C CYS A 14 -8.75 -1.39 -6.77
N VAL A 15 -8.67 -0.28 -7.50
CA VAL A 15 -8.12 0.98 -7.00
C VAL A 15 -9.12 2.13 -7.13
N GLU A 16 -9.75 2.29 -8.28
CA GLU A 16 -10.65 3.43 -8.54
C GLU A 16 -12.10 3.15 -8.12
N GLN A 17 -12.59 1.92 -8.30
CA GLN A 17 -13.91 1.50 -7.83
C GLN A 17 -13.92 1.31 -6.29
N PRO A 18 -14.70 2.09 -5.52
CA PRO A 18 -14.63 2.05 -4.06
C PRO A 18 -14.95 0.68 -3.46
N VAL A 19 -15.97 0.00 -3.97
CA VAL A 19 -16.37 -1.34 -3.51
C VAL A 19 -15.31 -2.37 -3.91
N GLY A 20 -14.78 -2.30 -5.12
CA GLY A 20 -13.76 -3.23 -5.57
C GLY A 20 -12.44 -3.05 -4.81
N LYS A 21 -12.04 -1.82 -4.51
CA LYS A 21 -10.91 -1.51 -3.60
C LYS A 21 -11.13 -2.07 -2.20
N LEU A 22 -12.32 -1.92 -1.63
CA LEU A 22 -12.65 -2.48 -0.33
C LEU A 22 -12.54 -4.02 -0.31
N LEU A 23 -13.10 -4.68 -1.33
CA LEU A 23 -13.05 -6.15 -1.44
C LEU A 23 -11.61 -6.63 -1.64
N PHE A 24 -10.84 -5.96 -2.49
CA PHE A 24 -9.44 -6.30 -2.73
C PHE A 24 -8.59 -6.10 -1.48
N ARG A 25 -8.81 -5.05 -0.69
CA ARG A 25 -8.14 -4.88 0.61
C ARG A 25 -8.40 -6.02 1.58
N ARG A 26 -9.65 -6.44 1.72
CA ARG A 26 -10.01 -7.60 2.55
C ARG A 26 -9.34 -8.89 2.06
N PHE A 27 -9.22 -9.05 0.74
CA PHE A 27 -8.48 -10.17 0.17
C PHE A 27 -6.99 -10.13 0.55
N LEU A 28 -6.35 -8.96 0.46
CA LEU A 28 -4.95 -8.78 0.88
C LEU A 28 -4.76 -9.07 2.37
N GLU A 29 -5.63 -8.54 3.22
CA GLU A 29 -5.60 -8.74 4.68
C GLU A 29 -5.83 -10.21 5.09
N GLY A 30 -6.73 -10.91 4.38
CA GLY A 30 -7.07 -12.30 4.65
C GLY A 30 -6.10 -13.34 4.09
N THR A 31 -5.15 -12.92 3.24
CA THR A 31 -4.20 -13.82 2.57
C THR A 31 -2.79 -13.59 3.14
N PRO A 32 -2.21 -14.56 3.89
CA PRO A 32 -0.94 -14.37 4.59
C PRO A 32 0.21 -13.87 3.70
N GLU A 33 0.29 -14.33 2.45
CA GLU A 33 1.30 -13.90 1.48
C GLU A 33 1.20 -12.42 1.10
N PHE A 34 0.01 -11.83 1.20
CA PHE A 34 -0.28 -10.45 0.78
C PHE A 34 -0.55 -9.49 1.95
N ALA A 35 -0.67 -10.02 3.17
CA ALA A 35 -1.04 -9.24 4.35
C ALA A 35 -0.11 -8.04 4.57
N ALA A 36 1.21 -8.20 4.39
CA ALA A 36 2.17 -7.11 4.52
C ALA A 36 1.96 -6.01 3.47
N ALA A 37 1.61 -6.37 2.22
CA ALA A 37 1.33 -5.39 1.17
C ALA A 37 0.02 -4.63 1.43
N GLY A 38 -1.02 -5.33 1.91
CA GLY A 38 -2.27 -4.72 2.35
C GLY A 38 -2.07 -3.72 3.50
N ALA A 39 -1.30 -4.12 4.51
CA ALA A 39 -0.97 -3.28 5.65
C ALA A 39 -0.14 -2.04 5.24
N LEU A 40 0.86 -2.20 4.37
CA LEU A 40 1.62 -1.07 3.84
C LEU A 40 0.71 -0.07 3.10
N TRP A 41 -0.20 -0.55 2.25
CA TRP A 41 -1.10 0.35 1.52
C TRP A 41 -2.01 1.12 2.47
N ALA A 42 -2.57 0.48 3.50
CA ALA A 42 -3.38 1.16 4.49
C ALA A 42 -2.60 2.26 5.25
N GLU A 43 -1.35 1.98 5.61
CA GLU A 43 -0.48 2.94 6.31
C GLU A 43 -0.02 4.08 5.41
N LEU A 44 0.23 3.85 4.11
CA LEU A 44 0.54 4.91 3.15
C LEU A 44 -0.63 5.88 2.99
N GLU A 45 -1.85 5.37 2.90
CA GLU A 45 -3.03 6.25 2.85
C GLU A 45 -3.26 7.00 4.16
N ALA A 46 -2.94 6.39 5.30
CA ALA A 46 -2.99 7.09 6.58
C ALA A 46 -1.92 8.20 6.62
N PHE A 47 -0.72 7.92 6.14
CA PHE A 47 0.39 8.87 6.04
C PHE A 47 0.08 10.07 5.15
N GLU A 48 -0.61 9.87 4.03
CA GLU A 48 -1.09 10.96 3.16
C GLU A 48 -2.05 11.92 3.88
N ARG A 49 -2.71 11.47 4.94
CA ARG A 49 -3.61 12.26 5.78
C ARG A 49 -2.96 12.75 7.09
N CYS A 50 -1.69 12.44 7.33
CA CYS A 50 -0.98 12.91 8.52
C CYS A 50 -0.73 14.41 8.47
N GLU A 51 -0.94 15.05 9.62
CA GLU A 51 -0.54 16.42 9.87
C GLU A 51 0.98 16.58 9.75
N GLU A 52 1.45 17.76 9.38
CA GLU A 52 2.88 18.04 9.17
C GLU A 52 3.71 17.70 10.41
N ALA A 53 3.19 18.01 11.60
CA ALA A 53 3.86 17.77 12.87
C ALA A 53 4.09 16.27 13.17
N GLU A 54 3.26 15.39 12.61
CA GLU A 54 3.30 13.94 12.82
C GLU A 54 4.05 13.21 11.70
N ARG A 55 4.22 13.86 10.54
CA ARG A 55 4.73 13.24 9.32
C ARG A 55 6.12 12.63 9.49
N ALA A 56 7.02 13.29 10.23
CA ALA A 56 8.36 12.76 10.46
C ALA A 56 8.35 11.44 11.26
N GLU A 57 7.51 11.34 12.28
CA GLU A 57 7.36 10.12 13.09
C GLU A 57 6.69 9.01 12.30
N ALA A 58 5.61 9.34 11.58
CA ALA A 58 4.88 8.40 10.74
C ALA A 58 5.77 7.80 9.63
N ALA A 59 6.64 8.62 9.01
CA ALA A 59 7.62 8.15 8.02
C ALA A 59 8.62 7.16 8.62
N LYS A 60 9.15 7.46 9.82
CA LYS A 60 10.07 6.56 10.53
C LYS A 60 9.40 5.23 10.88
N LYS A 61 8.13 5.26 11.29
CA LYS A 61 7.35 4.05 11.58
C LYS A 61 7.14 3.20 10.32
N LEU A 62 6.78 3.81 9.20
CA LEU A 62 6.67 3.14 7.90
C LEU A 62 7.98 2.45 7.51
N GLN A 63 9.11 3.17 7.60
CA GLN A 63 10.42 2.64 7.22
C GLN A 63 10.85 1.46 8.09
N GLY A 64 10.69 1.55 9.42
CA GLY A 64 11.07 0.48 10.33
C GLY A 64 10.18 -0.76 10.20
N ARG A 65 8.87 -0.58 9.96
CA ARG A 65 7.89 -1.66 9.90
C ARG A 65 7.93 -2.42 8.57
N PHE A 66 8.01 -1.69 7.44
CA PHE A 66 7.79 -2.27 6.11
C PHE A 66 9.05 -2.31 5.23
N PHE A 67 9.99 -1.37 5.38
CA PHE A 67 11.12 -1.24 4.43
C PHE A 67 12.43 -1.85 4.96
N THR A 68 12.48 -2.16 6.25
CA THR A 68 13.68 -2.68 6.90
C THR A 68 13.60 -4.20 7.03
N ALA A 69 14.64 -4.90 6.58
CA ALA A 69 14.73 -6.35 6.77
C ALA A 69 14.66 -6.70 8.27
N GLY A 70 13.79 -7.64 8.64
CA GLY A 70 13.50 -7.98 10.03
C GLY A 70 12.42 -7.11 10.71
N GLY A 71 11.87 -6.12 10.01
CA GLY A 71 10.63 -5.44 10.43
C GLY A 71 9.44 -6.39 10.45
N ALA A 72 8.46 -6.11 11.33
CA ALA A 72 7.32 -7.01 11.59
C ALA A 72 6.51 -7.37 10.33
N GLU A 73 6.42 -6.47 9.37
CA GLU A 73 5.71 -6.65 8.10
C GLU A 73 6.61 -6.27 6.92
N HIS A 74 7.88 -6.67 6.99
CA HIS A 74 8.87 -6.37 5.95
C HIS A 74 8.37 -6.75 4.54
N CYS A 75 8.24 -5.75 3.66
CA CYS A 75 7.80 -5.89 2.28
C CYS A 75 8.99 -6.25 1.37
N GLY A 76 9.43 -7.51 1.42
CA GLY A 76 10.57 -8.01 0.63
C GLY A 76 10.39 -7.99 -0.89
N PHE A 77 9.20 -7.68 -1.39
CA PHE A 77 8.93 -7.47 -2.82
C PHE A 77 9.36 -6.08 -3.31
N LEU A 78 9.64 -5.13 -2.41
CA LEU A 78 10.12 -3.80 -2.76
C LEU A 78 11.58 -3.84 -3.18
N SER A 79 11.92 -3.08 -4.22
CA SER A 79 13.31 -2.91 -4.63
C SER A 79 14.05 -1.98 -3.68
N SER A 80 15.38 -2.12 -3.62
CA SER A 80 16.24 -1.24 -2.82
C SER A 80 16.08 0.24 -3.20
N ALA A 81 15.81 0.53 -4.48
CA ALA A 81 15.55 1.88 -4.95
C ALA A 81 14.23 2.44 -4.42
N ALA A 82 13.18 1.61 -4.30
CA ALA A 82 11.88 2.05 -3.77
C ALA A 82 11.92 2.35 -2.27
N THR A 83 12.84 1.71 -1.52
CA THR A 83 13.00 1.90 -0.07
C THR A 83 14.12 2.87 0.29
N ALA A 84 14.82 3.44 -0.69
CA ALA A 84 15.92 4.36 -0.44
C ALA A 84 15.42 5.70 0.11
N ALA A 85 16.22 6.33 0.98
CA ALA A 85 15.99 7.71 1.34
C ALA A 85 16.13 8.60 0.08
N PRO A 86 15.34 9.68 -0.05
CA PRO A 86 15.51 10.61 -1.16
C PRO A 86 16.94 11.15 -1.16
N ALA A 87 17.59 11.13 -2.32
CA ALA A 87 18.85 11.83 -2.50
C ALA A 87 18.59 13.32 -2.30
N GLY A 88 19.22 13.92 -1.28
CA GLY A 88 19.13 15.34 -0.99
C GLY A 88 19.77 16.21 -2.06
#